data_AF-A0A8C1KU33-F1
#
_entry.id   AF-A0A8C1KU33-F1
#
_cell.length_a   1.000
_cell.length_b   1.000
_cell.length_c   1.000
_cell.angle_alpha   90.00
_cell.angle_beta   90.00
_cell.angle_gamma   90.00
#
_symmetry.space_group_name_H-M   'P 1'
#
loop_
_entity.id
_entity.type
_entity.pdbx_description
1 polymer ?
#
loop_
_entity_poly.entity_id
_entity_poly.type
_entity_poly.pdbx_seq_one_letter_code
_entity_poly.pdbx_strand_id
1 'polypeptide(L)'
;MSEWSPVATVYDPLKAGSIDGTDLEPHDKAVWRAMMARYKPNKGVTGDPHLTLFVARLNPQTSEDKLQEVFSKFGDIRRVRLVRDIVTGFSKRYAFVEYKEERSVKRAWKDANKLLVDQYELFVDFEQERTLQGWIPRRLGGGQGGKKESGQLRFGGRDRPFRKPINLTSMMPQNRSAERWDASSGREDRQRDHEQDREHGRWHVFF
;
A
#
# COMPACT_ATOMS: atom_id res chain seq x y z
N MET A 1 18.32 -13.01 -16.05
CA MET A 1 18.02 -12.55 -14.67
C MET A 1 16.84 -11.59 -14.78
N SER A 2 15.76 -11.81 -14.03
CA SER A 2 14.64 -10.85 -14.01
C SER A 2 15.15 -9.52 -13.46
N GLU A 3 14.86 -8.43 -14.16
CA GLU A 3 15.16 -7.08 -13.67
C GLU A 3 14.38 -6.81 -12.38
N TRP A 4 15.02 -6.18 -11.40
CA TRP A 4 14.36 -5.83 -10.13
C TRP A 4 13.40 -4.65 -10.36
N SER A 5 12.19 -4.75 -9.82
CA SER A 5 11.20 -3.67 -9.82
C SER A 5 10.73 -3.35 -8.40
N PRO A 6 10.58 -2.06 -8.04
CA PRO A 6 9.99 -1.66 -6.76
C PRO A 6 8.49 -1.99 -6.67
N VAL A 7 7.81 -2.18 -7.80
CA VAL A 7 6.38 -2.50 -7.87
C VAL A 7 6.21 -3.94 -8.37
N ALA A 8 5.23 -4.65 -7.83
CA ALA A 8 4.92 -6.02 -8.21
C ALA A 8 4.42 -6.09 -9.66
N THR A 9 5.06 -6.92 -10.47
CA THR A 9 4.60 -7.29 -11.82
C THR A 9 3.65 -8.49 -11.79
N VAL A 10 3.77 -9.32 -10.75
CA VAL A 10 2.86 -10.43 -10.41
C VAL A 10 2.60 -10.34 -8.91
N TYR A 11 1.35 -10.50 -8.49
CA TYR A 11 1.00 -10.51 -7.09
C TYR A 11 1.28 -11.88 -6.47
N ASP A 12 2.19 -11.89 -5.51
CA ASP A 12 2.49 -13.03 -4.66
C ASP A 12 2.20 -12.62 -3.22
N PRO A 13 1.20 -13.23 -2.55
CA PRO A 13 0.85 -12.86 -1.18
C PRO A 13 2.01 -12.94 -0.19
N LEU A 14 2.90 -13.92 -0.37
CA LEU A 14 4.04 -14.14 0.53
C LEU A 14 5.04 -13.00 0.38
N LYS A 15 5.44 -12.69 -0.86
CA LYS A 15 6.33 -11.54 -1.15
C LYS A 15 5.70 -10.21 -0.77
N ALA A 16 4.41 -10.04 -1.05
CA ALA A 16 3.69 -8.83 -0.65
C ALA A 16 3.65 -8.70 0.88
N GLY A 17 3.58 -9.80 1.62
CA GLY A 17 3.70 -9.76 3.08
C GLY A 17 5.12 -9.49 3.58
N SER A 18 6.14 -9.93 2.84
CA SER A 18 7.52 -9.92 3.30
C SER A 18 8.14 -8.53 3.32
N ILE A 19 8.84 -8.20 4.42
CA ILE A 19 9.53 -6.92 4.59
C ILE A 19 10.86 -6.90 3.81
N ASP A 20 11.56 -8.03 3.75
CA ASP A 20 12.88 -8.18 3.14
C ASP A 20 12.87 -9.03 1.85
N GLY A 21 11.74 -9.66 1.52
CA GLY A 21 11.58 -10.48 0.33
C GLY A 21 12.21 -11.87 0.45
N THR A 22 12.58 -12.30 1.66
CA THR A 22 13.22 -13.59 1.92
C THR A 22 12.28 -14.63 2.55
N ASP A 23 11.09 -14.21 2.99
CA ASP A 23 10.18 -15.10 3.71
C ASP A 23 9.77 -16.31 2.86
N LEU A 24 10.06 -17.51 3.38
CA LEU A 24 9.60 -18.78 2.84
C LEU A 24 8.23 -19.19 3.42
N GLU A 25 7.82 -18.57 4.52
CA GLU A 25 6.61 -18.88 5.26
C GLU A 25 5.76 -17.63 5.56
N PRO A 26 4.43 -17.74 5.57
CA PRO A 26 3.55 -16.62 5.84
C PRO A 26 3.65 -16.17 7.30
N HIS A 27 4.07 -14.92 7.51
CA HIS A 27 4.27 -14.35 8.85
C HIS A 27 2.96 -13.93 9.57
N ASP A 28 1.84 -13.83 8.84
CA ASP A 28 0.53 -13.50 9.42
C ASP A 28 -0.62 -14.36 8.86
N LYS A 29 -1.72 -14.48 9.63
CA LYS A 29 -2.91 -15.25 9.22
C LYS A 29 -3.57 -14.72 7.95
N ALA A 30 -3.43 -13.43 7.65
CA ALA A 30 -3.99 -12.84 6.43
C ALA A 30 -3.17 -13.22 5.18
N VAL A 31 -1.84 -13.33 5.26
CA VAL A 31 -1.00 -13.86 4.18
C VAL A 31 -1.37 -15.31 3.92
N TRP A 32 -1.48 -16.13 4.97
CA TRP A 32 -1.95 -17.52 4.82
C TRP A 32 -3.30 -17.60 4.11
N ARG A 33 -4.30 -16.80 4.55
CA ARG A 33 -5.61 -16.72 3.89
C ARG A 33 -5.50 -16.31 2.43
N ALA A 34 -4.62 -15.37 2.10
CA ALA A 34 -4.44 -14.90 0.74
C ALA A 34 -3.80 -15.96 -0.16
N MET A 35 -2.82 -16.73 0.35
CA MET A 35 -2.22 -17.85 -0.38
C MET A 35 -3.23 -18.95 -0.69
N MET A 36 -4.15 -19.22 0.23
CA MET A 36 -5.20 -20.23 0.08
C MET A 36 -6.43 -19.72 -0.68
N ALA A 37 -6.51 -18.41 -0.95
CA ALA A 37 -7.68 -17.81 -1.56
C ALA A 37 -7.75 -18.14 -3.06
N ARG A 38 -8.89 -18.66 -3.49
CA ARG A 38 -9.25 -18.73 -4.92
C ARG A 38 -10.07 -17.50 -5.28
N TYR A 39 -9.39 -16.47 -5.78
CA TYR A 39 -10.06 -15.26 -6.24
C TYR A 39 -10.26 -15.26 -7.75
N LYS A 40 -11.47 -14.92 -8.19
CA LYS A 40 -11.78 -14.64 -9.59
C LYS A 40 -12.31 -13.21 -9.68
N PRO A 41 -11.68 -12.34 -10.50
CA PRO A 41 -12.17 -11.00 -10.75
C PRO A 41 -13.63 -10.96 -11.21
N ASN A 42 -14.34 -9.88 -10.88
CA ASN A 42 -15.73 -9.74 -11.29
C ASN A 42 -15.86 -9.57 -12.81
N LYS A 43 -16.47 -10.56 -13.48
CA LYS A 43 -16.70 -10.57 -14.94
C LYS A 43 -17.66 -9.47 -15.43
N GLY A 44 -18.49 -8.92 -14.55
CA GLY A 44 -19.42 -7.85 -14.91
C GLY A 44 -18.76 -6.49 -15.12
N VAL A 45 -17.47 -6.34 -14.81
CA VAL A 45 -16.72 -5.10 -15.03
C VAL A 45 -16.24 -5.06 -16.49
N THR A 46 -16.90 -4.22 -17.28
CA THR A 46 -16.55 -3.95 -18.69
C THR A 46 -15.47 -2.87 -18.80
N GLY A 47 -15.04 -2.51 -20.00
CA GLY A 47 -14.05 -1.44 -20.25
C GLY A 47 -12.60 -1.89 -20.14
N ASP A 48 -11.67 -1.03 -20.54
CA ASP A 48 -10.24 -1.35 -20.60
C ASP A 48 -9.58 -1.14 -19.22
N PRO A 49 -9.04 -2.20 -18.58
CA PRO A 49 -8.37 -2.07 -17.29
C PRO A 49 -7.08 -1.25 -17.35
N HIS A 50 -6.39 -1.19 -18.50
CA HIS A 50 -5.19 -0.36 -18.66
C HIS A 50 -5.51 1.13 -18.77
N LEU A 51 -6.75 1.47 -19.14
CA LEU A 51 -7.26 2.84 -19.16
C LEU A 51 -8.03 3.22 -17.89
N THR A 52 -8.05 2.34 -16.89
CA THR A 52 -8.82 2.51 -15.66
C THR A 52 -7.91 2.77 -14.48
N LEU A 53 -8.16 3.87 -13.76
CA LEU A 53 -7.53 4.18 -12.48
C LEU A 53 -8.43 3.75 -11.32
N PHE A 54 -7.79 3.22 -10.29
CA PHE A 54 -8.36 3.01 -8.96
C PHE A 54 -8.14 4.27 -8.12
N VAL A 55 -9.23 4.81 -7.58
CA VAL A 55 -9.22 5.98 -6.70
C VAL A 55 -9.79 5.59 -5.36
N ALA A 56 -9.05 5.79 -4.27
CA ALA A 56 -9.47 5.42 -2.91
C ALA A 56 -9.25 6.55 -1.91
N ARG A 57 -9.66 6.29 -0.66
CA ARG A 57 -9.67 7.26 0.46
C ARG A 57 -10.61 8.44 0.19
N LEU A 58 -11.69 8.20 -0.55
CA LEU A 58 -12.71 9.20 -0.81
C LEU A 58 -13.42 9.60 0.49
N ASN A 59 -13.87 10.85 0.57
CA ASN A 59 -14.82 11.27 1.58
C ASN A 59 -16.14 10.48 1.39
N PRO A 60 -16.82 10.03 2.47
CA PRO A 60 -18.11 9.33 2.37
C PRO A 60 -19.16 10.03 1.52
N GLN A 61 -19.12 11.36 1.48
CA GLN A 61 -20.08 12.21 0.81
C GLN A 61 -19.68 12.57 -0.63
N THR A 62 -18.46 12.23 -1.07
CA THR A 62 -18.03 12.49 -2.45
C THR A 62 -18.92 11.74 -3.44
N SER A 63 -19.48 12.47 -4.40
CA SER A 63 -20.34 11.94 -5.46
C SER A 63 -19.55 11.55 -6.71
N GLU A 64 -20.20 10.77 -7.60
CA GLU A 64 -19.62 10.47 -8.92
C GLU A 64 -19.43 11.72 -9.76
N ASP A 65 -20.37 12.67 -9.71
CA ASP A 65 -20.25 13.95 -10.43
C ASP A 65 -19.04 14.76 -9.96
N LYS A 66 -18.75 14.74 -8.65
CA LYS A 66 -17.57 15.44 -8.13
C LYS A 66 -16.27 14.80 -8.63
N LEU A 67 -16.24 13.47 -8.68
CA LEU A 67 -15.10 12.74 -9.26
C LEU A 67 -14.96 13.05 -10.75
N GLN A 68 -16.06 13.07 -11.51
CA GLN A 68 -16.06 13.44 -12.92
C GLN A 68 -15.48 14.86 -13.11
N GLU A 69 -15.95 15.84 -12.34
CA GLU A 69 -15.47 17.23 -12.38
C GLU A 69 -13.96 17.30 -12.11
N VAL A 70 -13.48 16.68 -11.02
CA VAL A 70 -12.07 16.72 -10.63
C VAL A 70 -11.18 16.02 -11.66
N PHE A 71 -11.56 14.81 -12.10
CA PHE A 71 -10.73 13.98 -12.97
C PHE A 71 -10.79 14.39 -14.45
N SER A 72 -11.82 15.13 -14.87
CA SER A 72 -11.93 15.66 -16.24
C SER A 72 -10.78 16.61 -16.61
N LYS A 73 -10.15 17.26 -15.61
CA LYS A 73 -9.00 18.16 -15.78
C LYS A 73 -7.76 17.47 -16.38
N PHE A 74 -7.67 16.15 -16.25
CA PHE A 74 -6.56 15.35 -16.76
C PHE A 74 -6.83 14.80 -18.17
N GLY A 75 -8.09 14.75 -18.59
CA GLY A 75 -8.51 14.37 -19.94
C GLY A 75 -9.92 13.79 -20.00
N ASP A 76 -10.28 13.31 -21.18
CA ASP A 76 -11.61 12.78 -21.47
C ASP A 76 -11.89 11.47 -20.72
N ILE A 77 -12.87 11.53 -19.82
CA ILE A 77 -13.35 10.37 -19.09
C ILE A 77 -14.38 9.63 -19.94
N ARG A 78 -14.22 8.32 -20.03
CA ARG A 78 -15.19 7.40 -20.63
C ARG A 78 -16.26 6.99 -19.62
N ARG A 79 -15.86 6.73 -18.37
CA ARG A 79 -16.77 6.28 -17.30
C ARG A 79 -16.18 6.51 -15.92
N VAL A 80 -17.02 6.90 -14.97
CA VAL A 80 -16.73 6.85 -13.53
C VAL A 80 -17.65 5.82 -12.90
N ARG A 81 -17.13 5.06 -11.94
CA ARG A 81 -17.90 4.12 -11.13
C ARG A 81 -17.48 4.21 -9.67
N LEU A 82 -18.28 4.90 -8.86
CA LEU A 82 -18.15 4.93 -7.41
C LEU A 82 -18.74 3.65 -6.82
N VAL A 83 -17.94 2.91 -6.06
CA VAL A 83 -18.42 1.66 -5.47
C VAL A 83 -19.17 1.94 -4.19
N ARG A 84 -20.42 1.47 -4.16
CA ARG A 84 -21.31 1.53 -3.00
C ARG A 84 -21.57 0.15 -2.44
N ASP A 85 -21.97 0.10 -1.19
CA ASP A 85 -22.49 -1.11 -0.60
C ASP A 85 -23.89 -1.40 -1.12
N ILE A 86 -24.13 -2.65 -1.53
CA ILE A 86 -25.39 -3.05 -2.18
C ILE A 86 -26.57 -3.07 -1.22
N VAL A 87 -26.32 -3.22 0.08
CA VAL A 87 -27.39 -3.29 1.10
C VAL A 87 -27.67 -1.89 1.64
N THR A 88 -26.64 -1.16 2.04
CA THR A 88 -26.80 0.15 2.70
C THR A 88 -26.81 1.34 1.75
N GLY A 89 -26.34 1.18 0.50
CA GLY A 89 -26.17 2.27 -0.47
C GLY A 89 -25.00 3.22 -0.17
N PHE A 90 -24.33 3.05 0.98
CA PHE A 90 -23.23 3.91 1.38
C PHE A 90 -21.98 3.70 0.52
N SER A 91 -21.24 4.79 0.30
CA SER A 91 -19.97 4.76 -0.42
C SER A 91 -18.95 3.88 0.29
N LYS A 92 -18.32 2.95 -0.44
CA LYS A 92 -17.16 2.19 0.05
C LYS A 92 -15.86 3.00 0.02
N ARG A 93 -15.95 4.29 -0.30
CA ARG A 93 -14.84 5.25 -0.33
C ARG A 93 -13.76 4.93 -1.38
N TYR A 94 -14.16 4.27 -2.46
CA TYR A 94 -13.31 4.10 -3.64
C TYR A 94 -14.14 4.06 -4.93
N ALA A 95 -13.50 4.43 -6.03
CA ALA A 95 -14.09 4.51 -7.35
C ALA A 95 -13.10 4.02 -8.42
N PHE A 96 -13.63 3.78 -9.61
CA PHE A 96 -12.86 3.52 -10.82
C PHE A 96 -13.13 4.61 -11.85
N VAL A 97 -12.07 5.15 -12.45
CA VAL A 97 -12.16 6.19 -13.48
C VAL A 97 -11.49 5.66 -14.74
N GLU A 98 -12.29 5.42 -15.78
CA GLU A 98 -11.83 4.96 -17.09
C GLU A 98 -11.71 6.15 -18.03
N TYR A 99 -10.53 6.37 -18.59
CA TYR A 99 -10.27 7.40 -19.59
C TYR A 99 -10.42 6.86 -21.01
N LYS A 100 -10.56 7.77 -21.99
CA LYS A 100 -10.52 7.41 -23.41
C LYS A 100 -9.10 7.16 -23.93
N GLU A 101 -8.11 7.80 -23.32
CA GLU A 101 -6.72 7.82 -23.82
C GLU A 101 -5.70 7.53 -22.72
N GLU A 102 -4.64 6.79 -23.06
CA GLU A 102 -3.58 6.40 -22.11
C GLU A 102 -2.81 7.61 -21.55
N ARG A 103 -2.64 8.67 -22.35
CA ARG A 103 -1.95 9.90 -21.90
C ARG A 103 -2.65 10.54 -20.68
N SER A 104 -3.98 10.49 -20.65
CA SER A 104 -4.80 11.04 -19.56
C SER A 104 -4.65 10.21 -18.30
N VAL A 105 -4.60 8.89 -18.44
CA VAL A 105 -4.37 7.94 -17.34
C VAL A 105 -3.02 8.22 -16.67
N LYS A 106 -1.94 8.33 -17.46
CA LYS A 106 -0.59 8.59 -16.94
C LYS A 106 -0.52 9.93 -16.21
N ARG A 107 -1.14 10.97 -16.77
CA ARG A 107 -1.21 12.31 -16.18
C ARG A 107 -2.00 12.29 -14.85
N ALA A 108 -3.20 11.70 -14.85
CA ALA A 108 -4.01 11.58 -13.64
C ALA A 108 -3.32 10.74 -12.55
N TRP A 109 -2.69 9.62 -12.92
CA TRP A 109 -1.94 8.78 -11.97
C TRP A 109 -0.78 9.54 -11.29
N LYS A 110 -0.10 10.41 -12.05
CA LYS A 110 1.00 11.23 -11.53
C LYS A 110 0.49 12.36 -10.63
N ASP A 111 -0.48 13.13 -11.12
CA ASP A 111 -0.82 14.44 -10.56
C ASP A 111 -2.01 14.40 -9.59
N ALA A 112 -2.91 13.41 -9.70
CA ALA A 112 -4.10 13.32 -8.84
C ALA A 112 -3.85 12.56 -7.53
N ASN A 113 -2.75 11.81 -7.42
CA ASN A 113 -2.40 11.12 -6.18
C ASN A 113 -2.06 12.14 -5.08
N LYS A 114 -2.67 11.98 -3.90
CA LYS A 114 -2.61 12.91 -2.75
C LYS A 114 -3.28 14.27 -2.99
N LEU A 115 -4.05 14.42 -4.07
CA LEU A 115 -4.89 15.59 -4.24
C LEU A 115 -5.93 15.66 -3.11
N LEU A 116 -6.15 16.85 -2.55
CA LEU A 116 -7.19 17.06 -1.55
C LEU A 116 -8.55 17.27 -2.22
N VAL A 117 -9.51 16.39 -1.94
CA VAL A 117 -10.91 16.51 -2.36
C VAL A 117 -11.79 16.30 -1.14
N ASP A 118 -12.68 17.26 -0.87
CA ASP A 118 -13.57 17.25 0.30
C ASP A 118 -12.82 17.02 1.63
N GLN A 119 -11.62 17.61 1.75
CA GLN A 119 -10.69 17.50 2.89
C GLN A 119 -9.98 16.14 3.04
N TYR A 120 -10.10 15.24 2.06
CA TYR A 120 -9.45 13.93 2.07
C TYR A 120 -8.37 13.86 0.98
N GLU A 121 -7.20 13.35 1.35
CA GLU A 121 -6.15 13.03 0.38
C GLU A 121 -6.50 11.77 -0.41
N LEU A 122 -6.65 11.93 -1.71
CA LEU A 122 -6.92 10.82 -2.62
C LEU A 122 -5.71 9.88 -2.70
N PHE A 123 -5.98 8.59 -2.74
CA PHE A 123 -5.02 7.60 -3.22
C PHE A 123 -5.39 7.21 -4.65
N VAL A 124 -4.46 7.39 -5.60
CA VAL A 124 -4.70 7.08 -7.02
C VAL A 124 -3.64 6.10 -7.49
N ASP A 125 -4.08 4.97 -8.07
CA ASP A 125 -3.21 3.96 -8.66
C ASP A 125 -3.87 3.30 -9.87
N PHE A 126 -3.13 2.47 -10.62
CA PHE A 126 -3.71 1.67 -11.69
C PHE A 126 -4.67 0.61 -11.13
N GLU A 127 -5.64 0.19 -11.94
CA GLU A 127 -6.51 -0.93 -11.58
C GLU A 127 -5.71 -2.24 -11.52
N GLN A 128 -5.63 -2.86 -10.34
CA GLN A 128 -4.85 -4.08 -10.14
C GLN A 128 -5.64 -5.37 -10.29
N GLU A 129 -6.97 -5.35 -10.09
CA GLU A 129 -7.79 -6.56 -10.07
C GLU A 129 -7.77 -7.33 -11.40
N ARG A 130 -7.76 -6.60 -12.52
CA ARG A 130 -7.76 -7.18 -13.87
C ARG A 130 -6.38 -7.17 -14.55
N THR A 131 -5.43 -6.36 -14.09
CA THR A 131 -4.10 -6.23 -14.72
C THR A 131 -3.01 -7.01 -13.99
N LEU A 132 -3.07 -7.11 -12.66
CA LEU A 132 -2.03 -7.72 -11.86
C LEU A 132 -2.34 -9.20 -11.65
N GLN A 133 -1.60 -10.06 -12.34
CA GLN A 133 -1.77 -11.51 -12.23
C GLN A 133 -1.63 -11.97 -10.78
N GLY A 134 -2.54 -12.85 -10.34
CA GLY A 134 -2.53 -13.37 -8.97
C GLY A 134 -3.10 -12.42 -7.92
N TRP A 135 -3.65 -11.26 -8.30
CA TRP A 135 -4.20 -10.29 -7.36
C TRP A 135 -5.21 -10.90 -6.39
N ILE A 136 -4.97 -10.71 -5.09
CA ILE A 136 -5.90 -11.08 -4.03
C ILE A 136 -6.36 -9.80 -3.32
N PRO A 137 -7.68 -9.55 -3.17
CA PRO A 137 -8.18 -8.37 -2.49
C PRO A 137 -7.96 -8.43 -0.97
N ARG A 138 -7.94 -7.25 -0.33
CA ARG A 138 -7.71 -7.10 1.12
C ARG A 138 -8.63 -7.96 2.00
N ARG A 139 -9.91 -8.14 1.61
CA ARG A 139 -10.89 -8.96 2.37
C ARG A 139 -10.48 -10.44 2.49
N LEU A 140 -9.68 -10.93 1.54
CA LEU A 140 -9.13 -12.29 1.53
C LEU A 140 -7.69 -12.33 2.08
N GLY A 141 -7.21 -11.23 2.67
CA GLY A 141 -5.90 -11.13 3.32
C GLY A 141 -4.78 -10.59 2.43
N GLY A 142 -5.05 -10.37 1.15
CA GLY A 142 -4.13 -9.75 0.20
C GLY A 142 -4.16 -8.22 0.24
N GLY A 143 -4.23 -7.59 -0.93
CA GLY A 143 -4.17 -6.16 -1.14
C GLY A 143 -2.74 -5.61 -1.07
N GLN A 144 -2.63 -4.29 -1.18
CA GLN A 144 -1.38 -3.54 -1.04
C GLN A 144 -1.51 -2.44 0.01
N GLY A 145 -0.36 -1.92 0.45
CA GLY A 145 -0.26 -0.87 1.45
C GLY A 145 -0.64 -1.35 2.86
N GLY A 146 -1.23 -0.46 3.64
CA GLY A 146 -1.59 -0.70 5.04
C GLY A 146 -0.74 0.16 5.97
N LYS A 147 -1.18 0.21 7.24
CA LYS A 147 -0.50 0.98 8.27
C LYS A 147 0.24 0.04 9.21
N LYS A 148 1.41 0.45 9.70
CA LYS A 148 2.23 -0.37 10.62
C LYS A 148 1.45 -0.74 11.88
N GLU A 149 0.67 0.22 12.40
CA GLU A 149 -0.23 0.05 13.56
C GLU A 149 -1.30 -1.04 13.38
N SER A 150 -1.70 -1.32 12.13
CA SER A 150 -2.71 -2.36 11.85
C SER A 150 -2.14 -3.78 11.83
N GLY A 151 -0.82 -3.94 11.90
CA GLY A 151 -0.14 -5.24 11.79
C GLY A 151 -0.22 -5.90 10.41
N GLN A 152 -0.92 -5.31 9.43
CA GLN A 152 -1.14 -5.91 8.11
C GLN A 152 -0.53 -5.05 6.98
N LEU A 153 0.80 -5.02 6.92
CA LEU A 153 1.54 -4.37 5.84
C LEU A 153 1.61 -5.25 4.59
N ARG A 154 1.43 -4.65 3.42
CA ARG A 154 1.58 -5.29 2.12
C ARG A 154 2.40 -4.42 1.18
N PHE A 155 3.50 -4.96 0.67
CA PHE A 155 4.46 -4.32 -0.21
C PHE A 155 4.18 -4.62 -1.69
N GLY A 156 4.99 -4.02 -2.56
CA GLY A 156 4.89 -4.15 -4.01
C GLY A 156 3.86 -3.22 -4.67
N GLY A 157 3.37 -2.22 -3.93
CA GLY A 157 2.44 -1.20 -4.43
C GLY A 157 3.03 0.21 -4.41
N ARG A 158 2.28 1.18 -4.93
CA ARG A 158 2.71 2.59 -5.02
C ARG A 158 3.15 3.20 -3.68
N ASP A 159 2.35 3.03 -2.62
CA ASP A 159 2.64 3.58 -1.29
C ASP A 159 3.72 2.80 -0.52
N ARG A 160 3.92 1.53 -0.88
CA ARG A 160 4.81 0.59 -0.18
C ARG A 160 5.55 -0.26 -1.23
N PRO A 161 6.53 0.32 -1.94
CA PRO A 161 7.32 -0.45 -2.88
C PRO A 161 8.18 -1.49 -2.15
N PHE A 162 8.61 -2.54 -2.86
CA PHE A 162 9.62 -3.46 -2.37
C PHE A 162 10.94 -2.73 -2.12
N ARG A 163 11.69 -3.19 -1.12
CA ARG A 163 13.06 -2.71 -0.91
C ARG A 163 13.99 -3.33 -1.94
N LYS A 164 14.99 -2.55 -2.37
CA LYS A 164 16.03 -3.07 -3.26
C LYS A 164 16.87 -4.11 -2.51
N PRO A 165 17.13 -5.30 -3.11
CA PRO A 165 18.02 -6.28 -2.51
C PRO A 165 19.37 -5.67 -2.17
N ILE A 166 19.87 -5.97 -0.98
CA ILE A 166 21.21 -5.54 -0.55
C ILE A 166 22.22 -6.43 -1.29
N ASN A 167 22.93 -5.88 -2.27
CA ASN A 167 24.04 -6.58 -2.94
C ASN A 167 25.26 -6.59 -2.00
N LEU A 168 25.34 -7.59 -1.12
CA LEU A 168 26.47 -7.77 -0.19
C LEU A 168 27.83 -7.86 -0.92
N THR A 169 27.85 -8.33 -2.16
CA THR A 169 29.07 -8.43 -2.99
C THR A 169 29.71 -7.06 -3.27
N SER A 170 28.94 -5.97 -3.28
CA SER A 170 29.44 -4.61 -3.48
C SER A 170 29.96 -3.95 -2.20
N MET A 171 29.71 -4.56 -1.03
CA MET A 171 30.07 -4.00 0.28
C MET A 171 31.31 -4.66 0.90
N MET A 172 31.89 -5.67 0.25
CA MET A 172 33.18 -6.22 0.68
C MET A 172 34.28 -5.25 0.26
N PRO A 173 34.97 -4.58 1.20
CA PRO A 173 36.09 -3.75 0.83
C PRO A 173 37.16 -4.65 0.20
N GLN A 174 37.58 -4.31 -1.02
CA GLN A 174 38.76 -4.91 -1.62
C GLN A 174 39.96 -4.52 -0.75
N ASN A 175 40.42 -5.48 0.04
CA ASN A 175 41.72 -5.54 0.69
C ASN A 175 42.24 -4.19 1.22
N ARG A 176 41.80 -3.78 2.41
CA ARG A 176 42.61 -2.93 3.29
C ARG A 176 42.94 -3.72 4.54
N SER A 177 44.24 -3.85 4.75
CA SER A 177 44.93 -4.50 5.86
C SER A 177 44.19 -4.37 7.21
N ALA A 178 44.11 -5.50 7.91
CA ALA A 178 43.53 -5.63 9.23
C ALA A 178 44.16 -4.66 10.23
N GLU A 179 43.47 -3.57 10.55
CA GLU A 179 43.70 -2.84 11.79
C GLU A 179 42.72 -3.34 12.86
N ARG A 180 43.33 -3.90 13.89
CA ARG A 180 42.75 -4.49 15.09
C ARG A 180 42.05 -3.38 15.88
N TRP A 181 40.72 -3.41 15.94
CA TRP A 181 39.95 -2.54 16.84
C TRP A 181 40.04 -3.09 18.26
N ASP A 182 40.83 -2.44 19.12
CA ASP A 182 40.87 -2.74 20.55
C ASP A 182 39.55 -2.30 21.22
N ALA A 183 38.87 -3.28 21.80
CA ALA A 183 37.59 -3.13 22.47
C ALA A 183 37.77 -2.60 23.91
N SER A 184 38.19 -1.35 24.07
CA SER A 184 38.30 -0.73 25.40
C SER A 184 38.10 0.79 25.40
N SER A 185 36.93 1.27 24.97
CA SER A 185 36.39 2.58 25.37
C SER A 185 34.92 2.68 24.97
N GLY A 186 34.01 2.60 25.94
CA GLY A 186 32.57 2.69 25.67
C GLY A 186 31.68 2.04 26.73
N ARG A 187 32.09 2.09 27.99
CA ARG A 187 31.24 1.82 29.14
C ARG A 187 31.08 3.12 29.92
N GLU A 188 30.30 4.05 29.40
CA GLU A 188 29.79 5.21 30.13
C GLU A 188 28.82 5.93 29.20
N ASP A 189 27.53 5.59 29.31
CA ASP A 189 26.36 6.43 28.97
C ASP A 189 25.07 5.58 28.89
N ARG A 190 24.80 4.83 29.96
CA ARG A 190 23.50 4.20 30.21
C ARG A 190 23.13 4.37 31.67
N GLN A 191 23.01 5.61 32.13
CA GLN A 191 22.44 5.93 33.44
C GLN A 191 22.02 7.40 33.45
N ARG A 192 20.88 7.69 32.81
CA ARG A 192 19.97 8.79 33.08
C ARG A 192 18.73 8.55 32.22
N ASP A 193 17.57 8.92 32.74
CA ASP A 193 16.24 8.80 32.12
C ASP A 193 15.41 7.58 32.53
N HIS A 194 15.53 7.17 33.80
CA HIS A 194 14.53 6.30 34.43
C HIS A 194 14.10 6.84 35.81
N GLU A 195 13.72 8.11 35.90
CA GLU A 195 13.11 8.65 37.13
C GLU A 195 12.27 9.92 36.88
N GLN A 196 11.10 9.74 36.27
CA GLN A 196 9.95 10.64 36.42
C GLN A 196 8.75 10.02 35.70
N ASP A 197 8.07 9.09 36.37
CA ASP A 197 6.65 8.74 36.10
C ASP A 197 6.12 7.81 37.20
N ARG A 198 6.36 8.20 38.45
CA ARG A 198 5.62 7.71 39.60
C ARG A 198 5.04 8.92 40.30
N GLU A 199 3.84 9.30 39.86
CA GLU A 199 2.74 9.79 40.70
C GLU A 199 1.70 10.43 39.79
N HIS A 200 0.67 9.68 39.41
CA HIS A 200 -0.73 10.15 39.31
C HIS A 200 -1.60 8.98 38.86
N GLY A 201 -1.96 8.14 39.84
CA GLY A 201 -2.92 7.05 39.68
C GLY A 201 -3.74 6.90 40.95
N ARG A 202 -4.64 7.86 41.23
CA ARG A 202 -5.69 7.70 42.24
C ARG A 202 -7.06 7.82 41.57
N TRP A 203 -7.56 6.70 41.07
CA TRP A 203 -8.99 6.53 40.79
C TRP A 203 -9.66 6.06 42.09
N HIS A 204 -10.57 6.86 42.64
CA HIS A 204 -11.55 6.40 43.61
C HIS A 204 -12.88 6.20 42.88
N VAL A 205 -13.40 4.99 43.02
CA VAL A 205 -14.75 4.58 42.65
C VAL A 205 -15.64 4.91 43.85
N PHE A 206 -16.79 5.55 43.64
CA PHE A 206 -17.93 5.43 44.54
C PHE A 206 -19.23 5.37 43.73
N PHE A 207 -20.16 4.63 44.31
CA PHE A 207 -21.45 4.12 43.84
C PHE A 207 -22.41 5.16 43.27
#